data_AF-A0A1H7PC98-F1
#
_entry.id   AF-A0A1H7PC98-F1
#
_cell.length_a   1.000
_cell.length_b   1.000
_cell.length_c   1.000
_cell.angle_alpha   90.00
_cell.angle_beta   90.00
_cell.angle_gamma   90.00
#
_symmetry.space_group_name_H-M   'P 1'
#
loop_
_entity.id
_entity.type
_entity.pdbx_description
1 polymer ?
#
loop_
_entity_poly.entity_id
_entity_poly.type
_entity_poly.pdbx_seq_one_letter_code
_entity_poly.pdbx_strand_id
1 'polypeptide(L)'
;MANGEHASPVFADPHQPPGTFEAARCYSEIVTPIHLRSRYEIAAMLSGWEVCAPGLVPIPDWHPDRAGADQLPRWHGLAAVGVKPSQP
;
A
#
# COMPACT_ATOMS: atom_id res chain seq x y z
N MET A 1 28.10 17.15 0.24
CA MET A 1 26.63 17.30 0.35
C MET A 1 26.04 15.97 -0.10
N ALA A 2 25.89 15.04 0.85
CA ALA A 2 25.43 13.68 0.56
C ALA A 2 23.90 13.69 0.54
N ASN A 3 23.31 13.47 -0.63
CA ASN A 3 21.90 13.16 -0.74
C ASN A 3 21.77 11.70 -0.32
N GLY A 4 21.37 11.46 0.92
CA GLY A 4 21.11 10.11 1.42
C GLY A 4 19.97 9.49 0.63
N GLU A 5 20.30 8.62 -0.32
CA GLU A 5 19.38 7.64 -0.88
C GLU A 5 18.90 6.74 0.26
N HIS A 6 17.81 7.14 0.91
CA HIS A 6 16.94 6.21 1.60
C HIS A 6 16.15 5.41 0.53
N ALA A 7 16.86 4.65 -0.29
CA ALA A 7 16.26 3.49 -0.91
C ALA A 7 16.09 2.46 0.22
N SER A 8 15.00 2.58 0.98
CA SER A 8 14.58 1.51 1.89
C SER A 8 14.64 0.20 1.10
N PRO A 9 15.26 -0.87 1.65
CA PRO A 9 15.24 -2.15 0.99
C PRO A 9 13.78 -2.49 0.76
N VAL A 10 13.38 -2.51 -0.51
CA VAL A 10 12.05 -2.87 -0.93
C VAL A 10 11.83 -4.30 -0.45
N PHE A 11 11.14 -4.43 0.67
CA PHE A 11 10.68 -5.72 1.17
C PHE A 11 9.78 -6.27 0.07
N ALA A 12 10.30 -7.24 -0.69
CA ALA A 12 9.54 -7.90 -1.73
C ALA A 12 8.36 -8.60 -1.06
N ASP A 13 7.15 -8.04 -1.22
CA ASP A 13 5.94 -8.75 -0.89
C ASP A 13 5.82 -9.94 -1.84
N PRO A 14 5.76 -11.19 -1.35
CA PRO A 14 5.65 -12.37 -2.19
C PRO A 14 4.40 -12.40 -3.08
N HIS A 15 3.42 -11.51 -2.83
CA HIS A 15 2.22 -11.36 -3.65
C HIS A 15 2.32 -10.25 -4.71
N GLN A 16 3.47 -9.60 -4.89
CA GLN A 16 3.62 -8.53 -5.86
C GLN A 16 3.84 -9.07 -7.29
N PRO A 17 3.02 -8.68 -8.29
CA PRO A 17 3.22 -9.10 -9.67
C PRO A 17 4.54 -8.55 -10.26
N PRO A 18 5.11 -9.22 -11.29
CA PRO A 18 6.28 -8.73 -12.01
C PRO A 18 6.03 -7.36 -12.64
N GLY A 19 7.02 -6.45 -12.59
CA GLY A 19 7.00 -5.16 -13.32
C GLY A 19 6.50 -3.94 -12.54
N THR A 20 5.93 -4.09 -11.33
CA THR A 20 5.47 -2.96 -10.51
C THR A 20 6.56 -1.92 -10.23
N PHE A 21 7.79 -2.39 -9.95
CA PHE A 21 8.93 -1.52 -9.69
C PHE A 21 9.39 -0.76 -10.95
N GLU A 22 9.35 -1.40 -12.11
CA GLU A 22 9.72 -0.77 -13.37
C GLU A 22 8.72 0.32 -13.75
N ALA A 23 7.43 0.04 -13.61
CA ALA A 23 6.38 1.04 -13.79
C ALA A 23 6.55 2.20 -12.80
N ALA A 24 6.73 1.93 -11.51
CA ALA A 24 6.93 2.98 -10.51
C ALA A 24 8.16 3.85 -10.81
N ARG A 25 9.27 3.26 -11.26
CA ARG A 25 10.47 3.99 -11.70
C ARG A 25 10.18 4.88 -12.89
N CYS A 26 9.63 4.34 -13.99
CA CYS A 26 9.32 5.12 -15.19
C CYS A 26 8.36 6.29 -14.92
N TYR A 27 7.32 6.06 -14.10
CA TYR A 27 6.39 7.12 -13.73
C TYR A 27 7.04 8.19 -12.83
N SER A 28 7.94 7.79 -11.92
CA SER A 28 8.67 8.70 -11.03
C SER A 28 9.58 9.67 -11.79
N GLU A 29 10.16 9.21 -12.89
CA GLU A 29 11.06 10.00 -13.73
C GLU A 29 10.33 11.02 -14.61
N ILE A 30 9.10 10.70 -15.03
CA ILE A 30 8.41 11.44 -16.11
C ILE A 30 7.23 12.27 -15.60
N VAL A 31 6.51 11.80 -14.57
CA VAL A 31 5.20 12.38 -14.20
C VAL A 31 5.24 12.99 -12.80
N THR A 32 5.55 12.19 -11.78
CA THR A 32 5.55 12.60 -10.38
C THR A 32 6.26 11.55 -9.53
N PRO A 33 7.04 11.93 -8.50
CA PRO A 33 7.72 10.95 -7.64
C PRO A 33 6.74 9.91 -7.06
N ILE A 34 6.96 8.63 -7.37
CA ILE A 34 6.21 7.51 -6.77
C ILE A 34 7.05 6.91 -5.65
N HIS A 35 6.44 6.82 -4.48
CA HIS A 35 7.01 6.10 -3.35
C HIS A 35 6.17 4.85 -3.07
N LEU A 36 6.69 3.69 -3.48
CA LEU A 36 6.11 2.39 -3.13
C LEU A 36 6.41 2.09 -1.67
N ARG A 37 5.38 1.79 -0.89
CA ARG A 37 5.49 1.40 0.52
C ARG A 37 5.23 -0.09 0.68
N SER A 38 6.02 -0.72 1.54
CA SER A 38 5.76 -2.05 2.02
C SER A 38 4.49 -2.10 2.89
N ARG A 39 3.94 -3.30 3.07
CA ARG A 39 2.84 -3.53 4.02
C ARG A 39 3.16 -3.05 5.44
N TYR A 40 4.41 -3.20 5.88
CA TYR A 40 4.85 -2.77 7.20
C TYR A 40 4.85 -1.24 7.33
N GLU A 41 5.37 -0.52 6.32
CA GLU A 41 5.35 0.94 6.32
C GLU A 41 3.93 1.49 6.29
N ILE A 42 3.03 0.86 5.52
CA ILE A 42 1.60 1.24 5.52
C ILE A 42 0.96 0.95 6.89
N ALA A 43 1.24 -0.19 7.50
CA ALA A 43 0.74 -0.51 8.83
C ALA A 43 1.24 0.48 9.89
N ALA A 44 2.49 0.94 9.78
CA ALA A 44 3.04 1.95 10.69
C ALA A 44 2.28 3.29 10.60
N MET A 45 1.79 3.68 9.41
CA MET A 45 0.96 4.89 9.23
C MET A 45 -0.38 4.80 9.98
N LEU A 46 -0.87 3.59 10.26
CA LEU A 46 -2.12 3.34 10.99
C LEU A 46 -1.91 3.27 12.51
N SER A 47 -0.68 3.46 13.02
CA SER A 47 -0.40 3.42 14.45
C SER A 47 -1.19 4.49 15.20
N GLY A 48 -1.87 4.10 16.28
CA GLY A 48 -2.70 5.00 17.08
C GLY A 48 -4.11 5.23 16.53
N TRP A 49 -4.50 4.54 15.46
CA TRP A 49 -5.87 4.50 14.96
C TRP A 49 -6.56 3.19 15.38
N GLU A 50 -7.86 3.24 15.59
CA GLU A 50 -8.69 2.03 15.68
C GLU A 50 -8.99 1.54 14.28
N VAL A 51 -8.27 0.49 13.85
CA VAL A 51 -8.38 -0.03 12.48
C VAL A 51 -9.67 -0.85 12.34
N CYS A 52 -10.53 -0.45 11.41
CA CYS A 52 -11.77 -1.15 11.08
C CYS A 52 -11.49 -2.50 10.42
N ALA A 53 -12.34 -3.50 10.69
CA ALA A 53 -12.33 -4.75 9.93
C ALA A 53 -12.56 -4.48 8.43
N PRO A 54 -11.87 -5.18 7.51
CA PRO A 54 -11.02 -6.35 7.72
C PRO A 54 -9.55 -6.04 8.08
N GLY A 55 -9.19 -4.78 8.32
CA GLY A 55 -7.81 -4.35 8.52
C GLY A 55 -7.13 -3.92 7.22
N LEU A 56 -5.82 -4.14 7.14
CA LEU A 56 -5.01 -3.83 5.96
C LEU A 56 -5.05 -5.00 4.96
N VAL A 57 -5.76 -4.85 3.86
CA VAL A 57 -5.99 -5.92 2.86
C VAL A 57 -5.74 -5.40 1.44
N PRO A 58 -5.60 -6.26 0.42
CA PRO A 58 -5.65 -5.83 -0.97
C PRO A 58 -6.92 -5.03 -1.26
N ILE A 59 -6.82 -3.99 -2.10
CA ILE A 59 -7.95 -3.08 -2.40
C ILE A 59 -9.26 -3.82 -2.76
N PRO A 60 -9.27 -4.86 -3.64
CA PRO A 60 -10.50 -5.56 -3.99
C PRO A 60 -11.16 -6.32 -2.83
N ASP A 61 -10.38 -6.65 -1.79
CA ASP A 61 -10.83 -7.44 -0.65
C ASP A 61 -11.44 -6.54 0.46
N TRP A 62 -11.38 -5.20 0.33
CA TRP A 62 -11.94 -4.26 1.30
C TRP A 62 -13.43 -3.97 1.02
N HIS A 63 -14.32 -4.48 1.88
CA HIS A 63 -15.80 -4.35 1.79
C HIS A 63 -16.34 -4.35 0.34
N PRO A 64 -16.18 -5.46 -0.41
CA PRO A 64 -16.58 -5.51 -1.81
C PRO A 64 -18.11 -5.48 -1.96
N ASP A 65 -18.62 -4.49 -2.71
CA ASP A 65 -20.06 -4.42 -3.05
C ASP A 65 -20.44 -5.35 -4.22
N ARG A 66 -19.46 -5.76 -5.04
CA ARG A 66 -19.70 -6.49 -6.30
C ARG A 66 -19.34 -7.98 -6.16
N ALA A 67 -20.27 -8.85 -6.53
CA ALA A 67 -19.99 -10.26 -6.74
C ALA A 67 -18.90 -10.45 -7.81
N GLY A 68 -17.87 -11.25 -7.52
CA GLY A 68 -16.73 -11.47 -8.42
C GLY A 68 -15.52 -10.54 -8.20
N ALA A 69 -15.49 -9.76 -7.11
CA ALA A 69 -14.33 -8.94 -6.76
C ALA A 69 -13.04 -9.77 -6.56
N ASP A 70 -13.18 -11.03 -6.14
CA ASP A 70 -12.14 -12.04 -6.02
C ASP A 70 -11.51 -12.45 -7.36
N GLN A 71 -12.21 -12.20 -8.47
CA GLN A 71 -11.75 -12.50 -9.83
C GLN A 71 -11.04 -11.32 -10.50
N LEU A 72 -10.99 -10.15 -9.86
CA LEU A 72 -10.23 -9.02 -10.38
C LEU A 72 -8.73 -9.32 -10.28
N PRO A 73 -7.91 -8.90 -11.27
CA PRO A 73 -6.45 -8.96 -11.13
C PRO A 73 -6.06 -8.30 -9.82
N ARG A 74 -5.26 -8.95 -8.96
CA ARG A 74 -4.85 -8.35 -7.70
C ARG A 74 -4.01 -7.11 -7.99
N TRP A 75 -4.57 -5.93 -7.71
CA TRP A 75 -3.91 -4.63 -7.88
C TRP A 75 -2.81 -4.48 -6.82
N HIS A 76 -1.76 -3.72 -7.14
CA HIS A 76 -0.58 -3.50 -6.29
C HIS A 76 -0.83 -2.73 -4.98
N GLY A 77 -2.07 -2.31 -4.73
CA GLY A 77 -2.41 -1.44 -3.61
C GLY A 77 -3.09 -2.17 -2.47
N LEU A 78 -2.81 -1.70 -1.25
CA LEU A 78 -3.51 -2.10 -0.03
C LEU A 78 -4.49 -1.01 0.40
N ALA A 79 -5.58 -1.41 1.03
CA ALA A 79 -6.58 -0.54 1.65
C ALA A 79 -6.74 -0.85 3.13
N ALA A 80 -6.95 0.18 3.93
CA ALA A 80 -7.33 0.11 5.34
C ALA A 80 -8.11 1.38 5.71
N VAL A 81 -8.97 1.28 6.73
CA VAL A 81 -9.67 2.43 7.31
C VAL A 81 -9.43 2.42 8.81
N GLY A 82 -9.08 3.58 9.35
CA GLY A 82 -8.89 3.78 10.78
C GLY A 82 -9.79 4.90 11.29
N VAL A 83 -10.32 4.71 12.50
CA VAL A 83 -11.05 5.75 13.24
C VAL A 83 -10.11 6.35 14.29
N LYS A 84 -10.10 7.67 14.41
CA LYS A 84 -9.31 8.34 15.45
C LYS A 84 -9.92 7.96 16.81
N PRO A 85 -9.14 7.45 17.77
CA PRO A 85 -9.66 7.18 19.10
C PRO A 85 -10.28 8.45 19.69
N SER A 86 -11.44 8.31 20.31
CA SER A 86 -12.06 9.43 21.02
C SER A 86 -11.15 9.82 22.18
N GLN A 87 -10.79 11.10 22.28
CA GLN A 87 -10.06 11.57 23.45
C GLN A 87 -10.99 11.51 24.67
N PRO A 88 -10.50 11.06 25.83
CA PRO A 88 -11.25 11.12 27.09
C PRO A 88 -11.51 12.57 27.52
#